data_AF-A0A2K6SX86-F1
#
_entry.id   AF-A0A2K6SX86-F1
#
_cell.length_a   1.000
_cell.length_b   1.000
_cell.length_c   1.000
_cell.angle_alpha   90.00
_cell.angle_beta   90.00
_cell.angle_gamma   90.00
#
_symmetry.space_group_name_H-M   'P 1'
#
loop_
_entity.id
_entity.type
_entity.pdbx_description
1 polymer ?
#
loop_
_entity_poly.entity_id
_entity_poly.type
_entity_poly.pdbx_seq_one_letter_code
_entity_poly.pdbx_strand_id
1 'polypeptide(L)'
;MFGMQGDVFRLRATFMEGLQYMELIPKEKQPVTGTEGAYYRRRQLMHQLPIYDQDPSRCHGLLENELKLMEEFVKQYKSEALGVGEVALPGQGGLPKEEGKQQEKPEGAETIAPTTNGSLSDPSKEVEYVCEFCKGVAPPDSPVVYSDRAGYSKQWHPTCFVCAKCSEPLVDLIYFWKDGAPWCGRHYCESLRPRCSGCDEIIFSEDYQRVEDLAWHRKHFVCEGCEQLLSGRAYIVTKGQLLCPTCSKSKRS
;
A
#
# COMPACT_ATOMS: atom_id res chain seq x y z
N MET A 1 0.98 -19.80 -9.97
CA MET A 1 -0.17 -18.90 -10.26
C MET A 1 -0.69 -18.33 -8.95
N PHE A 2 -0.21 -17.14 -8.55
CA PHE A 2 -0.88 -16.35 -7.53
C PHE A 2 -2.06 -15.66 -8.20
N GLY A 3 -3.17 -16.38 -8.33
CA GLY A 3 -4.42 -15.80 -8.78
C GLY A 3 -4.91 -14.83 -7.72
N MET A 4 -4.97 -13.54 -8.04
CA MET A 4 -5.87 -12.60 -7.37
C MET A 4 -7.32 -12.98 -7.73
N GLN A 5 -7.74 -14.18 -7.33
CA GLN A 5 -9.09 -14.68 -7.51
C GLN A 5 -9.82 -14.57 -6.19
N GLY A 6 -10.86 -13.74 -6.19
CA GLY A 6 -12.11 -14.00 -5.46
C GLY A 6 -12.13 -13.75 -3.96
N ASP A 7 -11.04 -13.97 -3.23
CA ASP A 7 -11.05 -13.86 -1.77
C ASP A 7 -10.32 -12.58 -1.34
N VAL A 8 -11.14 -11.57 -1.08
CA VAL A 8 -10.80 -10.32 -0.42
C VAL A 8 -9.79 -10.61 0.69
N PHE A 9 -8.62 -9.96 0.65
CA PHE A 9 -7.69 -9.89 1.78
C PHE A 9 -8.52 -9.68 3.04
N ARG A 10 -8.69 -10.75 3.83
CA ARG A 10 -9.60 -10.75 4.97
C ARG A 10 -9.06 -9.67 5.89
N LEU A 11 -9.81 -8.58 6.05
CA LEU A 11 -9.45 -7.51 6.97
C LEU A 11 -9.04 -8.17 8.28
N ARG A 12 -7.81 -7.94 8.73
CA ARG A 12 -7.31 -8.55 9.97
C ARG A 12 -7.92 -7.79 11.14
N ALA A 13 -9.20 -8.00 11.38
CA ALA A 13 -10.05 -7.32 12.35
C ALA A 13 -11.02 -8.32 12.97
N THR A 14 -11.46 -8.06 14.20
CA THR A 14 -12.73 -8.65 14.64
C THR A 14 -13.88 -8.07 13.81
N PHE A 15 -15.02 -8.75 13.80
CA PHE A 15 -16.20 -8.28 13.05
C PHE A 15 -16.61 -6.86 13.46
N MET A 16 -16.64 -6.58 14.76
CA MET A 16 -17.06 -5.27 15.30
C MET A 16 -16.06 -4.17 14.95
N GLU A 17 -14.75 -4.41 15.13
CA GLU A 17 -13.71 -3.45 14.76
C GLU A 17 -13.73 -3.16 13.25
N GLY A 18 -13.98 -4.18 12.43
CA GLY A 18 -14.11 -4.03 10.99
C GLY A 18 -15.28 -3.15 10.58
N LEU A 19 -16.44 -3.28 11.24
CA LEU A 19 -17.60 -2.42 10.98
C LEU A 19 -17.31 -0.96 11.39
N GLN A 20 -16.79 -0.75 12.59
CA GLN A 20 -16.42 0.60 13.08
C GLN A 20 -15.37 1.25 12.16
N TYR A 21 -14.38 0.49 11.70
CA TYR A 21 -13.38 0.98 10.76
C TYR A 21 -14.02 1.48 9.45
N MET A 22 -14.96 0.73 8.90
CA MET A 22 -15.66 1.14 7.67
C MET A 22 -16.47 2.42 7.86
N GLU A 23 -17.03 2.65 9.06
CA GLU A 23 -17.75 3.88 9.39
C GLU A 23 -16.84 5.13 9.41
N LEU A 24 -15.54 4.95 9.72
CA LEU A 24 -14.54 6.02 9.73
C LEU A 24 -13.98 6.37 8.34
N ILE A 25 -14.27 5.57 7.31
CA ILE A 25 -13.94 5.90 5.93
C ILE A 25 -14.99 6.91 5.40
N PRO A 26 -14.59 7.98 4.69
CA PRO A 26 -15.54 8.87 4.02
C PRO A 26 -16.57 8.11 3.19
N LYS A 27 -17.85 8.51 3.25
CA LYS A 27 -18.96 7.77 2.64
C LYS A 27 -18.75 7.51 1.15
N GLU A 28 -18.16 8.47 0.43
CA GLU A 28 -17.89 8.39 -1.01
C GLU A 28 -16.76 7.42 -1.36
N LYS A 29 -15.99 6.97 -0.36
CA LYS A 29 -14.84 6.05 -0.49
C LYS A 29 -15.10 4.68 0.15
N GLN A 30 -16.24 4.47 0.80
CA GLN A 30 -16.60 3.19 1.40
C GLN A 30 -16.82 2.13 0.31
N PRO A 31 -16.17 0.95 0.38
CA PRO A 31 -16.15 -0.01 -0.72
C PRO A 31 -17.39 -0.91 -0.77
N VAL A 32 -18.58 -0.32 -0.70
CA VAL A 32 -19.86 -1.04 -0.80
C VAL A 32 -20.12 -1.40 -2.25
N THR A 33 -20.38 -2.68 -2.54
CA THR A 33 -20.63 -3.18 -3.90
C THR A 33 -21.66 -2.33 -4.64
N GLY A 34 -21.32 -1.91 -5.86
CA GLY A 34 -22.19 -1.11 -6.72
C GLY A 34 -22.17 0.39 -6.46
N THR A 35 -21.43 0.87 -5.45
CA THR A 35 -21.32 2.31 -5.15
C THR A 35 -20.09 2.97 -5.77
N GLU A 36 -20.06 4.31 -5.78
CA GLU A 36 -18.89 5.11 -6.16
C GLU A 36 -17.64 4.74 -5.34
N GLY A 37 -17.79 4.42 -4.05
CA GLY A 37 -16.67 4.00 -3.22
C GLY A 37 -16.07 2.66 -3.63
N ALA A 38 -16.88 1.72 -4.14
CA ALA A 38 -16.35 0.49 -4.74
C ALA A 38 -15.60 0.76 -6.06
N TYR A 39 -16.06 1.71 -6.88
CA TYR A 39 -15.32 2.14 -8.07
C TYR A 39 -14.00 2.83 -7.71
N TYR A 40 -14.04 3.76 -6.74
CA TYR A 40 -12.87 4.43 -6.19
C TYR A 40 -11.83 3.42 -5.70
N ARG A 41 -12.24 2.44 -4.87
CA ARG A 41 -11.35 1.38 -4.37
C ARG A 41 -10.67 0.63 -5.52
N ARG A 42 -11.42 0.19 -6.54
CA ARG A 42 -10.85 -0.54 -7.68
C ARG A 42 -9.82 0.31 -8.43
N ARG A 43 -10.11 1.58 -8.69
CA ARG A 43 -9.20 2.49 -9.38
C ARG A 43 -7.92 2.74 -8.58
N GLN A 44 -8.06 2.96 -7.27
CA GLN A 44 -6.91 3.12 -6.37
C GLN A 44 -6.07 1.86 -6.28
N LEU A 45 -6.68 0.67 -6.24
CA LEU A 45 -5.95 -0.58 -6.19
C LEU A 45 -5.14 -0.82 -7.47
N MET A 46 -5.70 -0.51 -8.65
CA MET A 46 -4.98 -0.57 -9.94
C MET A 46 -3.78 0.38 -9.98
N HIS A 47 -3.91 1.56 -9.36
CA HIS A 47 -2.80 2.51 -9.27
C HIS A 47 -1.75 2.08 -8.25
N GLN A 48 -2.17 1.61 -7.07
CA GLN A 48 -1.30 1.17 -5.97
C GLN A 48 -0.52 -0.09 -6.31
N LEU A 49 -1.16 -1.05 -6.98
CA LEU A 49 -0.61 -2.35 -7.34
C LEU A 49 -0.85 -2.62 -8.83
N PRO A 50 -0.12 -1.97 -9.75
CA PRO A 50 -0.27 -2.24 -11.16
C PRO A 50 0.01 -3.72 -11.45
N ILE A 51 -0.81 -4.35 -12.30
CA ILE A 51 -0.71 -5.80 -12.53
C ILE A 51 0.63 -6.17 -13.21
N TYR A 52 1.12 -5.32 -14.10
CA TYR A 52 2.41 -5.47 -14.78
C TYR A 52 3.61 -5.19 -13.87
N ASP A 53 3.42 -4.72 -12.63
CA ASP A 53 4.52 -4.66 -11.64
C ASP A 53 4.65 -5.97 -10.85
N GLN A 54 3.69 -6.88 -10.99
CA GLN A 54 3.56 -8.08 -10.14
C GLN A 54 3.61 -9.39 -10.93
N ASP A 55 3.19 -9.35 -12.19
CA ASP A 55 3.07 -10.52 -13.06
C ASP A 55 3.86 -10.28 -14.35
N PRO A 56 5.01 -10.97 -14.54
CA PRO A 56 5.83 -10.85 -15.74
C PRO A 56 5.07 -11.15 -17.04
N SER A 57 4.03 -11.99 -16.98
CA SER A 57 3.22 -12.31 -18.16
C SER A 57 2.35 -11.13 -18.64
N ARG A 58 2.22 -10.10 -17.80
CA ARG A 58 1.46 -8.89 -18.08
C ARG A 58 2.33 -7.74 -18.59
N CYS A 59 3.65 -7.91 -18.61
CA CYS A 59 4.60 -6.89 -19.09
C CYS A 59 4.78 -6.95 -20.61
N HIS A 60 5.11 -5.81 -21.20
CA HIS A 60 5.31 -5.68 -22.64
C HIS A 60 6.74 -6.02 -23.08
N GLY A 61 6.97 -7.30 -23.35
CA GLY A 61 8.14 -7.77 -24.09
C GLY A 61 9.43 -7.79 -23.26
N LEU A 62 9.35 -8.35 -22.06
CA LEU A 62 10.53 -8.67 -21.25
C LEU A 62 11.39 -9.74 -21.94
N LEU A 63 12.70 -9.53 -21.92
CA LEU A 63 13.68 -10.56 -22.31
C LEU A 63 13.80 -11.64 -21.22
N GLU A 64 14.32 -12.81 -21.56
CA GLU A 64 14.48 -13.94 -20.62
C GLU A 64 15.27 -13.58 -19.36
N ASN A 65 16.33 -12.78 -19.50
CA ASN A 65 17.10 -12.27 -18.36
C ASN A 65 16.31 -11.25 -17.54
N GLU A 66 15.52 -10.39 -18.18
CA GLU A 66 14.69 -9.38 -17.52
C GLU A 66 13.51 -10.02 -16.76
N LEU A 67 12.95 -11.12 -17.30
CA LEU A 67 11.91 -11.91 -16.66
C LEU A 67 12.40 -12.47 -15.32
N LYS A 68 13.60 -13.06 -15.28
CA LYS A 68 14.21 -13.55 -14.04
C LYS A 68 14.41 -12.44 -13.01
N LEU A 69 14.92 -11.28 -13.45
CA LEU A 69 15.08 -10.11 -12.58
C LEU A 69 13.74 -9.63 -12.02
N MET A 70 12.68 -9.66 -12.81
CA MET A 70 11.33 -9.30 -12.35
C MET A 70 10.78 -10.31 -11.35
N GLU A 71 10.92 -11.61 -11.61
CA GLU A 71 10.48 -12.66 -10.69
C GLU A 71 11.17 -12.55 -9.33
N GLU A 72 12.49 -12.34 -9.34
CA GLU A 72 13.29 -12.13 -8.13
C GLU A 72 12.87 -10.84 -7.40
N PHE A 73 12.65 -9.75 -8.14
CA PHE A 73 12.17 -8.49 -7.60
C PHE A 73 10.81 -8.64 -6.90
N VAL A 74 9.87 -9.32 -7.56
CA VAL A 74 8.53 -9.61 -7.01
C VAL A 74 8.62 -10.48 -5.77
N LYS A 75 9.45 -11.53 -5.82
CA LYS A 75 9.68 -12.41 -4.67
C LYS A 75 10.25 -11.63 -3.49
N GLN A 76 11.24 -10.79 -3.72
CA GLN A 76 11.93 -10.03 -2.68
C GLN A 76 11.01 -9.04 -1.98
N TYR A 77 10.30 -8.18 -2.72
CA TYR A 77 9.43 -7.20 -2.05
C TYR A 77 8.27 -7.87 -1.32
N LYS A 78 7.76 -9.02 -1.82
CA LYS A 78 6.69 -9.76 -1.14
C LYS A 78 7.15 -10.28 0.22
N SER A 79 8.40 -10.73 0.34
CA SER A 79 8.95 -11.17 1.62
C SER A 79 9.38 -10.01 2.52
N GLU A 80 9.99 -8.97 1.97
CA GLU A 80 10.71 -7.97 2.77
C GLU A 80 9.92 -6.69 3.06
N ALA A 81 8.95 -6.34 2.22
CA ALA A 81 8.27 -5.04 2.31
C ALA A 81 6.75 -5.12 2.31
N LEU A 82 6.14 -6.02 1.55
CA LEU A 82 4.68 -6.13 1.42
C LEU A 82 4.05 -6.57 2.74
N GLY A 83 3.05 -5.84 3.22
CA GLY A 83 2.25 -6.19 4.38
C GLY A 83 0.78 -5.84 4.17
N VAL A 84 -0.06 -6.33 5.09
CA VAL A 84 -1.47 -5.99 5.18
C VAL A 84 -1.74 -5.49 6.59
N GLY A 85 -2.27 -4.28 6.70
CA GLY A 85 -2.54 -3.66 7.98
C GLY A 85 -3.57 -4.44 8.79
N GLU A 86 -3.41 -4.38 10.12
CA GLU A 86 -4.32 -4.97 11.08
C GLU A 86 -5.20 -3.87 11.68
N VAL A 87 -6.50 -4.09 11.76
CA VAL A 87 -7.40 -3.17 12.45
C VAL A 87 -7.70 -3.73 13.82
N ALA A 88 -7.43 -2.95 14.85
CA ALA A 88 -7.75 -3.26 16.23
C ALA A 88 -7.94 -1.97 17.03
N LEU A 89 -8.44 -2.08 18.25
CA LEU A 89 -8.40 -0.94 19.17
C LEU A 89 -6.96 -0.60 19.59
N PRO A 90 -6.70 0.65 20.01
CA PRO A 90 -5.40 1.03 20.57
C PRO A 90 -4.95 0.10 21.71
N GLY A 91 -3.69 -0.31 21.68
CA GLY A 91 -3.11 -1.30 22.61
C GLY A 91 -3.40 -2.77 22.31
N GLN A 92 -4.24 -3.10 21.31
CA GLN A 92 -4.66 -4.47 21.01
C GLN A 92 -4.05 -5.06 19.73
N GLY A 93 -3.12 -4.34 19.08
CA GLY A 93 -2.49 -4.80 17.85
C GLY A 93 -1.64 -6.06 18.05
N GLY A 94 -1.79 -7.04 17.16
CA GLY A 94 -0.93 -8.23 17.12
C GLY A 94 -1.29 -9.31 18.13
N LEU A 95 -2.39 -9.14 18.85
CA LEU A 95 -2.94 -10.16 19.72
C LEU A 95 -3.61 -11.27 18.89
N PRO A 96 -3.50 -12.55 19.30
CA PRO A 96 -4.24 -13.64 18.67
C PRO A 96 -5.75 -13.35 18.72
N LYS A 97 -6.40 -13.29 17.56
CA LYS A 97 -7.85 -13.12 17.48
C LYS A 97 -8.46 -14.51 17.58
N GLU A 98 -9.02 -14.85 18.75
CA GLU A 98 -9.79 -16.08 18.96
C GLU A 98 -10.93 -16.13 17.93
N GLU A 99 -10.83 -17.03 16.95
CA GLU A 99 -11.93 -17.33 16.04
C GLU A 99 -13.00 -18.07 16.83
N GLY A 100 -14.16 -17.44 17.03
CA GLY A 100 -15.26 -17.99 17.82
C GLY A 100 -15.68 -19.40 17.34
N LYS A 101 -15.30 -20.42 18.09
CA LYS A 101 -15.99 -21.71 18.11
C LYS A 101 -17.04 -21.67 19.21
N GLN A 102 -18.30 -21.76 18.81
CA GLN A 102 -19.39 -22.17 19.69
C GLN A 102 -19.07 -23.55 20.28
N GLN A 103 -19.17 -23.69 21.60
CA GLN A 103 -19.53 -24.95 22.26
C GLN A 103 -19.96 -24.73 23.71
N GLU A 104 -20.84 -25.62 24.13
CA GLU A 104 -21.80 -25.54 25.22
C GLU A 104 -21.20 -25.53 26.64
N LYS A 105 -22.02 -25.01 27.57
CA LYS A 105 -21.87 -25.10 29.03
C LYS A 105 -21.74 -26.58 29.46
N PRO A 106 -20.94 -26.88 30.50
CA PRO A 106 -21.58 -27.36 31.74
C PRO A 106 -20.98 -26.74 33.02
N GLU A 107 -21.83 -26.75 34.05
CA GLU A 107 -21.59 -26.37 35.45
C GLU A 107 -20.53 -27.22 36.18
N GLY A 108 -19.88 -26.63 37.20
CA GLY A 108 -19.43 -27.37 38.39
C GLY A 108 -18.22 -26.84 39.15
N ALA A 109 -18.46 -26.37 40.39
CA ALA A 109 -17.63 -26.49 41.61
C ALA A 109 -16.51 -25.46 41.96
N GLU A 110 -16.88 -24.57 42.89
CA GLU A 110 -16.29 -24.22 44.22
C GLU A 110 -14.82 -23.76 44.43
N THR A 111 -14.73 -22.49 44.88
CA THR A 111 -13.85 -21.81 45.89
C THR A 111 -12.51 -22.40 46.34
N ILE A 112 -11.45 -21.56 46.29
CA ILE A 112 -10.54 -21.23 47.43
C ILE A 112 -9.98 -19.81 47.25
N ALA A 113 -10.09 -18.95 48.27
CA ALA A 113 -9.36 -17.69 48.39
C ALA A 113 -8.05 -17.88 49.19
N PRO A 114 -7.03 -17.06 48.94
CA PRO A 114 -6.40 -16.40 50.08
C PRO A 114 -6.19 -14.89 49.85
N THR A 115 -6.58 -14.14 50.86
CA THR A 115 -6.08 -12.79 51.20
C THR A 115 -4.55 -12.83 51.37
N THR A 116 -3.77 -11.84 50.91
CA THR A 116 -3.23 -10.71 51.70
C THR A 116 -2.56 -9.66 50.79
N ASN A 117 -2.79 -8.39 51.12
CA ASN A 117 -1.92 -7.22 51.04
C ASN A 117 -1.12 -6.88 49.75
N GLY A 118 -1.60 -5.81 49.09
CA GLY A 118 -0.93 -4.52 49.26
C GLY A 118 0.24 -4.19 48.32
N SER A 119 -0.08 -3.81 47.09
CA SER A 119 0.60 -2.69 46.46
C SER A 119 -0.43 -1.86 45.72
N LEU A 120 -0.62 -0.63 46.19
CA LEU A 120 -1.32 0.42 45.46
C LEU A 120 -0.47 0.72 44.22
N SER A 121 -0.74 0.04 43.11
CA SER A 121 -0.31 0.50 41.81
C SER A 121 -1.12 1.75 41.48
N ASP A 122 -0.41 2.86 41.37
CA ASP A 122 -0.86 4.18 40.96
C ASP A 122 -1.89 4.12 39.79
N PRO A 123 -3.16 4.50 40.00
CA PRO A 123 -4.24 4.33 39.02
C PRO A 123 -4.32 5.45 37.97
N SER A 124 -3.19 6.06 37.57
CA SER A 124 -3.23 7.27 36.73
C SER A 124 -1.99 7.50 35.84
N LYS A 125 -1.67 6.53 34.98
CA LYS A 125 -1.12 6.88 33.67
C LYS A 125 -2.08 6.37 32.61
N GLU A 126 -3.00 7.23 32.20
CA GLU A 126 -3.73 7.04 30.94
C GLU A 126 -2.68 6.86 29.84
N VAL A 127 -2.60 5.66 29.27
CA VAL A 127 -1.70 5.40 28.15
C VAL A 127 -2.28 6.16 26.96
N GLU A 128 -1.67 7.29 26.64
CA GLU A 128 -2.07 8.10 25.50
C GLU A 128 -1.60 7.43 24.21
N TYR A 129 -2.57 6.99 23.40
CA TYR A 129 -2.32 6.38 22.11
C TYR A 129 -2.17 7.48 21.06
N VAL A 130 -1.02 7.54 20.38
CA VAL A 130 -0.73 8.58 19.39
C VAL A 130 -0.66 7.99 17.98
N CYS A 131 -1.24 8.67 16.99
CA CYS A 131 -1.11 8.31 15.59
C CYS A 131 0.27 8.69 15.04
N GLU A 132 0.90 7.76 14.33
CA GLU A 132 2.25 7.94 13.79
C GLU A 132 2.31 9.00 12.68
N PHE A 133 1.23 9.23 11.93
CA PHE A 133 1.23 10.18 10.82
C PHE A 133 0.88 11.61 11.25
N CYS A 134 -0.31 11.83 11.84
CA CYS A 134 -0.77 13.18 12.22
C CYS A 134 -0.28 13.63 13.60
N LYS A 135 0.31 12.72 14.39
CA LYS A 135 0.73 12.93 15.78
C LYS A 135 -0.41 13.31 16.75
N GLY A 136 -1.66 13.18 16.31
CA GLY A 136 -2.84 13.35 17.15
C GLY A 136 -3.18 12.10 17.95
N VAL A 137 -4.00 12.28 18.99
CA VAL A 137 -4.46 11.19 19.87
C VAL A 137 -5.42 10.25 19.12
N ALA A 138 -5.26 8.95 19.32
CA ALA A 138 -6.18 7.91 18.92
C ALA A 138 -7.11 7.58 20.10
N PRO A 139 -8.43 7.78 19.96
CA PRO A 139 -9.38 7.44 21.01
C PRO A 139 -9.30 5.94 21.34
N PRO A 140 -9.25 5.52 22.62
CA PRO A 140 -9.15 4.10 23.01
C PRO A 140 -10.28 3.20 22.50
N ASP A 141 -11.43 3.79 22.17
CA ASP A 141 -12.65 3.15 21.67
C ASP A 141 -12.82 3.27 20.14
N SER A 142 -11.87 3.91 19.45
CA SER A 142 -11.88 4.05 18.00
C SER A 142 -10.84 3.13 17.37
N PRO A 143 -11.18 2.35 16.34
CA PRO A 143 -10.23 1.45 15.69
C PRO A 143 -9.09 2.23 15.03
N VAL A 144 -7.89 1.65 15.12
CA VAL A 144 -6.66 2.10 14.47
C VAL A 144 -6.11 1.01 13.57
N VAL A 145 -5.22 1.39 12.67
CA VAL A 145 -4.47 0.46 11.82
C VAL A 145 -3.09 0.25 12.43
N TYR A 146 -2.67 -1.01 12.53
CA TYR A 146 -1.31 -1.43 12.86
C TYR A 146 -0.61 -2.01 11.63
N SER A 147 0.72 -1.97 11.67
CA SER A 147 1.59 -2.60 10.70
C SER A 147 2.48 -3.60 11.44
N ASP A 148 2.46 -4.86 11.04
CA ASP A 148 3.35 -5.90 11.57
C ASP A 148 4.83 -5.53 11.35
N ARG A 149 5.16 -4.95 10.18
CA ARG A 149 6.52 -4.51 9.83
C ARG A 149 7.01 -3.29 10.61
N ALA A 150 6.10 -2.47 11.11
CA ALA A 150 6.40 -1.33 11.96
C ALA A 150 6.67 -1.72 13.43
N GLY A 151 6.35 -2.97 13.79
CA GLY A 151 6.08 -3.36 15.16
C GLY A 151 4.72 -2.84 15.62
N TYR A 152 4.04 -3.59 16.48
CA TYR A 152 2.74 -3.21 17.05
C TYR A 152 2.83 -2.05 18.08
N SER A 153 3.93 -1.30 18.08
CA SER A 153 4.13 -0.06 18.84
C SER A 153 3.72 1.19 18.07
N LYS A 154 3.50 1.08 16.75
CA LYS A 154 3.06 2.17 15.88
C LYS A 154 1.64 1.92 15.39
N GLN A 155 0.85 2.99 15.33
CA GLN A 155 -0.55 2.93 14.94
C GLN A 155 -0.95 4.17 14.13
N TRP A 156 -1.96 4.00 13.28
CA TRP A 156 -2.48 5.06 12.41
C TRP A 156 -3.98 5.16 12.55
N HIS A 157 -4.52 6.38 12.53
CA HIS A 157 -5.95 6.52 12.26
C HIS A 157 -6.27 5.94 10.88
N PRO A 158 -7.49 5.43 10.65
CA PRO A 158 -7.90 4.90 9.34
C PRO A 158 -7.61 5.83 8.16
N THR A 159 -7.85 7.13 8.33
CA THR A 159 -7.61 8.17 7.30
C THR A 159 -6.14 8.58 7.17
N CYS A 160 -5.32 8.22 8.15
CA CYS A 160 -3.90 8.55 8.24
C CYS A 160 -2.99 7.42 7.73
N PHE A 161 -3.54 6.24 7.43
CA PHE A 161 -2.80 5.14 6.83
C PHE A 161 -2.65 5.36 5.31
N VAL A 162 -1.73 6.26 4.97
CA VAL A 162 -1.50 6.76 3.60
C VAL A 162 -0.08 6.48 3.14
N CYS A 163 0.15 6.50 1.82
CA CYS A 163 1.50 6.37 1.27
C CYS A 163 2.37 7.60 1.63
N ALA A 164 3.58 7.37 2.14
CA ALA A 164 4.53 8.43 2.48
C ALA A 164 4.95 9.34 1.30
N LYS A 165 4.86 8.88 0.04
CA LYS A 165 5.24 9.66 -1.16
C LYS A 165 4.11 10.50 -1.74
N CYS A 166 2.88 9.96 -1.84
CA CYS A 166 1.75 10.68 -2.46
C CYS A 166 0.61 11.04 -1.51
N SER A 167 0.66 10.63 -0.25
CA SER A 167 -0.41 10.84 0.73
C SER A 167 -1.77 10.27 0.34
N GLU A 168 -1.84 9.38 -0.66
CA GLU A 168 -3.06 8.67 -1.02
C GLU A 168 -3.33 7.53 -0.01
N PRO A 169 -4.61 7.24 0.32
CA PRO A 169 -4.99 6.15 1.20
C PRO A 169 -4.55 4.78 0.68
N LEU A 170 -4.00 3.95 1.58
CA LEU A 170 -3.59 2.59 1.26
C LEU A 170 -4.80 1.66 1.30
N VAL A 171 -5.42 1.50 0.13
CA VAL A 171 -6.63 0.68 0.00
C VAL A 171 -6.35 -0.78 0.34
N ASP A 172 -7.35 -1.45 0.89
CA ASP A 172 -7.25 -2.81 1.45
C ASP A 172 -6.21 -2.98 2.54
N LEU A 173 -5.74 -1.87 3.11
CA LEU A 173 -4.62 -1.84 4.06
C LEU A 173 -3.36 -2.50 3.49
N ILE A 174 -3.24 -2.65 2.18
CA ILE A 174 -2.05 -3.20 1.55
C ILE A 174 -0.99 -2.10 1.51
N TYR A 175 0.18 -2.40 2.06
CA TYR A 175 1.26 -1.43 2.18
C TYR A 175 2.62 -2.08 1.91
N PHE A 176 3.60 -1.23 1.61
CA PHE A 176 4.99 -1.61 1.48
C PHE A 176 5.81 -0.85 2.52
N TRP A 177 6.50 -1.56 3.40
CA TRP A 177 7.31 -0.94 4.43
C TRP A 177 8.66 -0.50 3.87
N LYS A 178 8.98 0.79 4.00
CA LYS A 178 10.27 1.34 3.59
C LYS A 178 10.60 2.58 4.42
N ASP A 179 11.85 2.65 4.87
CA ASP A 179 12.40 3.80 5.61
C ASP A 179 11.54 4.23 6.81
N GLY A 180 10.98 3.25 7.53
CA GLY A 180 10.18 3.48 8.74
C GLY A 180 8.75 3.97 8.50
N ALA A 181 8.26 3.97 7.25
CA ALA A 181 6.95 4.44 6.86
C ALA A 181 6.24 3.48 5.88
N PRO A 182 4.90 3.53 5.76
CA PRO A 182 4.16 2.78 4.77
C PRO A 182 4.12 3.48 3.40
N TRP A 183 4.29 2.72 2.33
CA TRP A 183 4.30 3.17 0.94
C TRP A 183 3.27 2.39 0.12
N CYS A 184 2.77 2.98 -0.97
CA CYS A 184 2.00 2.24 -1.98
C CYS A 184 2.97 1.40 -2.83
N GLY A 185 2.49 0.30 -3.42
CA GLY A 185 3.34 -0.59 -4.23
C GLY A 185 4.00 0.13 -5.40
N ARG A 186 3.27 0.97 -6.12
CA ARG A 186 3.79 1.79 -7.21
C ARG A 186 5.02 2.61 -6.80
N HIS A 187 4.90 3.39 -5.72
CA HIS A 187 5.99 4.27 -5.25
C HIS A 187 7.14 3.50 -4.60
N TYR A 188 6.84 2.38 -3.92
CA TYR A 188 7.87 1.49 -3.43
C TYR A 188 8.71 0.93 -4.59
N CYS A 189 8.06 0.38 -5.62
CA CYS A 189 8.74 -0.18 -6.78
C CYS A 189 9.56 0.88 -7.55
N GLU A 190 8.99 2.08 -7.76
CA GLU A 190 9.69 3.22 -8.37
C GLU A 190 10.92 3.69 -7.59
N SER A 191 10.94 3.49 -6.27
CA SER A 191 12.09 3.86 -5.45
C SER A 191 13.26 2.88 -5.59
N LEU A 192 13.01 1.69 -6.14
CA LEU A 192 14.01 0.63 -6.33
C LEU A 192 14.46 0.50 -7.79
N ARG A 193 13.54 0.71 -8.74
CA ARG A 193 13.78 0.57 -10.18
C ARG A 193 13.06 1.70 -10.92
N PRO A 194 13.65 2.26 -12.00
CA PRO A 194 13.01 3.35 -12.74
C PRO A 194 11.72 2.87 -13.42
N ARG A 195 10.71 3.74 -13.48
CA ARG A 195 9.46 3.50 -14.22
C ARG A 195 9.48 4.25 -15.54
N CYS A 196 9.08 3.57 -16.61
CA CYS A 196 9.04 4.15 -17.95
C CYS A 196 7.87 5.15 -18.08
N SER A 197 8.15 6.42 -18.30
CA SER A 197 7.12 7.45 -18.48
C SER A 197 6.26 7.27 -19.74
N GLY A 198 6.72 6.45 -20.70
CA GLY A 198 5.95 6.13 -21.91
C GLY A 198 4.95 4.96 -21.80
N CYS A 199 5.24 3.93 -21.00
CA CYS A 199 4.37 2.74 -20.87
C CYS A 199 3.94 2.42 -19.44
N ASP A 200 4.40 3.22 -18.47
CA ASP A 200 4.12 3.08 -17.04
C ASP A 200 4.67 1.79 -16.38
N GLU A 201 5.48 0.98 -17.06
CA GLU A 201 6.08 -0.25 -16.50
C GLU A 201 7.44 0.02 -15.83
N ILE A 202 7.79 -0.81 -14.83
CA ILE A 202 9.14 -0.84 -14.26
C ILE A 202 10.15 -1.33 -15.30
N ILE A 203 11.26 -0.60 -15.42
CA ILE A 203 12.34 -0.91 -16.36
C ILE A 203 13.32 -1.87 -15.69
N PHE A 204 13.37 -3.11 -16.18
CA PHE A 204 14.37 -4.11 -15.76
C PHE A 204 15.63 -4.12 -16.62
N SER A 205 15.56 -3.53 -17.81
CA SER A 205 16.70 -3.39 -18.70
C SER A 205 17.70 -2.37 -18.17
N GLU A 206 18.99 -2.68 -18.28
CA GLU A 206 20.05 -1.68 -18.03
C GLU A 206 20.15 -0.66 -19.18
N ASP A 207 19.56 -0.98 -20.34
CA ASP A 207 19.59 -0.14 -21.52
C ASP A 207 18.33 0.74 -21.63
N TYR A 208 18.33 1.84 -20.89
CA TYR A 208 17.22 2.79 -20.85
C TYR A 208 17.69 4.24 -20.96
N GLN A 209 16.79 5.13 -21.35
CA GLN A 209 17.06 6.56 -21.43
C GLN A 209 16.57 7.25 -20.16
N ARG A 210 17.46 8.02 -19.51
CA ARG A 210 17.11 8.89 -18.39
C ARG A 210 17.22 10.36 -18.81
N VAL A 211 16.25 11.15 -18.41
CA VAL A 211 16.24 12.61 -18.58
C VAL A 211 15.66 13.20 -17.29
N GLU A 212 16.46 13.98 -16.55
CA GLU A 212 16.09 14.47 -15.22
C GLU A 212 15.66 13.29 -14.31
N ASP A 213 14.48 13.38 -13.68
CA ASP A 213 13.89 12.35 -12.83
C ASP A 213 13.01 11.34 -13.60
N LEU A 214 12.95 11.45 -14.92
CA LEU A 214 12.14 10.61 -15.79
C LEU A 214 13.00 9.57 -16.51
N ALA A 215 12.39 8.42 -16.78
CA ALA A 215 13.03 7.31 -17.45
C ALA A 215 12.13 6.73 -18.55
N TRP A 216 12.73 6.20 -19.60
CA TRP A 216 12.03 5.54 -20.70
C TRP A 216 12.80 4.30 -21.11
N HIS A 217 12.08 3.21 -21.38
CA HIS A 217 12.59 2.17 -22.26
C HIS A 217 13.07 2.80 -23.58
N ARG A 218 14.15 2.29 -24.20
CA ARG A 218 14.65 2.83 -25.47
C ARG A 218 13.57 2.95 -26.55
N LYS A 219 12.69 1.94 -26.65
CA LYS A 219 11.55 1.92 -27.58
C LYS A 219 10.50 3.00 -27.32
N HIS A 220 10.42 3.52 -26.10
CA HIS A 220 9.46 4.55 -25.70
C HIS A 220 10.07 5.95 -25.64
N PHE A 221 11.36 6.09 -25.93
CA PHE A 221 12.00 7.40 -26.05
C PHE A 221 11.76 8.00 -27.45
N VAL A 222 10.47 8.25 -27.74
CA VAL A 222 9.96 8.72 -29.03
C VAL A 222 9.22 10.05 -28.88
N CYS A 223 9.18 10.83 -29.95
CA CYS A 223 8.38 12.06 -30.00
C CYS A 223 6.88 11.72 -29.94
N GLU A 224 6.14 12.24 -28.97
CA GLU A 224 4.68 12.04 -28.88
C GLU A 224 3.89 12.64 -30.06
N GLY A 225 4.50 13.52 -30.87
CA GLY A 225 3.85 14.13 -32.02
C GLY A 225 4.06 13.39 -33.34
N CYS A 226 5.19 12.70 -33.51
CA CYS A 226 5.54 12.05 -34.79
C CYS A 226 6.13 10.65 -34.64
N GLU A 227 6.13 10.11 -33.42
CA GLU A 227 6.59 8.76 -33.04
C GLU A 227 8.06 8.44 -33.38
N GLN A 228 8.81 9.45 -33.83
CA GLN A 228 10.22 9.29 -34.17
C GLN A 228 11.06 9.07 -32.91
N LEU A 229 11.94 8.06 -32.94
CA LEU A 229 12.97 7.84 -31.90
C LEU A 229 13.86 9.07 -31.72
N LEU A 230 14.05 9.47 -30.46
CA LEU A 230 14.78 10.68 -30.08
C LEU A 230 16.17 10.39 -29.49
N SER A 231 16.56 9.13 -29.38
CA SER A 231 17.92 8.73 -28.97
C SER A 231 18.96 9.35 -29.90
N GLY A 232 19.87 10.16 -29.34
CA GLY A 232 20.89 10.88 -30.10
C GLY A 232 20.37 12.07 -30.93
N ARG A 233 19.11 12.51 -30.73
CA ARG A 233 18.52 13.66 -31.40
C ARG A 233 18.16 14.76 -30.41
N ALA A 234 17.96 15.98 -30.90
CA ALA A 234 17.42 17.05 -30.07
C ALA A 234 15.96 16.75 -29.68
N TYR A 235 15.64 16.99 -28.42
CA TYR A 235 14.29 16.81 -27.86
C TYR A 235 13.98 17.90 -26.83
N ILE A 236 12.70 18.04 -26.51
CA ILE A 236 12.17 18.95 -25.50
C ILE A 236 11.25 18.13 -24.61
N VAL A 237 11.48 18.17 -23.30
CA VAL A 237 10.58 17.61 -22.29
C VAL A 237 9.70 18.74 -21.76
N THR A 238 8.38 18.56 -21.75
CA THR A 238 7.45 19.55 -21.19
C THR A 238 6.27 18.85 -20.53
N LYS A 239 6.11 19.01 -19.21
CA LYS A 239 5.06 18.34 -18.41
C LYS A 239 5.02 16.82 -18.62
N GLY A 240 6.20 16.18 -18.67
CA GLY A 240 6.34 14.75 -18.96
C GLY A 240 6.21 14.36 -20.43
N GLN A 241 5.85 15.30 -21.32
CA GLN A 241 5.76 15.02 -22.75
C GLN A 241 7.10 15.13 -23.45
N LEU A 242 7.45 14.13 -24.24
CA LEU A 242 8.69 14.10 -25.02
C LEU A 242 8.41 14.51 -26.48
N LEU A 243 8.97 15.63 -26.93
CA LEU A 243 8.72 16.19 -28.26
C LEU A 243 10.01 16.51 -29.01
N CYS A 244 10.01 16.34 -30.34
CA CYS A 244 11.05 16.88 -31.19
C CYS A 244 10.88 18.42 -31.33
N PRO A 245 11.95 19.17 -31.70
CA PRO A 245 11.86 20.62 -31.88
C PRO A 245 10.78 21.06 -32.87
N THR A 246 10.53 20.28 -33.92
CA THR A 246 9.50 20.56 -34.92
C THR A 246 8.10 20.45 -34.32
N CYS A 247 7.76 19.31 -33.69
CA CYS A 247 6.46 19.09 -33.08
C CYS A 247 6.20 20.03 -31.88
N SER A 248 7.24 20.39 -31.13
CA SER A 248 7.14 21.35 -30.03
C SER A 248 6.76 22.75 -30.53
N LYS A 249 7.31 23.19 -31.67
CA LYS A 249 6.90 24.45 -32.32
C LYS A 249 5.46 24.38 -32.80
N SER A 250 5.07 23.29 -33.46
CA SER A 250 3.70 23.11 -33.97
C SER A 250 2.63 23.10 -32.88
N LYS A 251 2.92 22.60 -31.67
CA LYS A 251 1.99 22.60 -30.53
C LYS A 251 1.83 23.97 -29.85
N ARG A 252 2.71 24.93 -30.12
CA ARG A 252 2.68 26.29 -29.54
C ARG A 252 2.02 27.31 -30.48
N SER A 253 1.74 26.92 -31.72
CA SER A 253 0.98 27.69 -32.71
C SER A 253 -0.50 27.38 -32.63
#